data_AF-A0A8B6EUJ6-F1
#
_entry.id   AF-A0A8B6EUJ6-F1
#
_cell.length_a   1.000
_cell.length_b   1.000
_cell.length_c   1.000
_cell.angle_alpha   90.00
_cell.angle_beta   90.00
_cell.angle_gamma   90.00
#
_symmetry.space_group_name_H-M   'P 1'
#
loop_
_entity.id
_entity.type
_entity.pdbx_description
1 polymer ?
#
loop_
_entity_poly.entity_id
_entity_poly.type
_entity_poly.pdbx_seq_one_letter_code
_entity_poly.pdbx_strand_id
1 'polypeptide(L)'
;MSSSSFINAFKRFIAFREEVKLIRSDRGTNFVGATDQLGIDSFNVEDEQIKEHLYDNGIEWHFNSPHSSHMGGIWERMIKTTRSILDSLLSELPGKELSHEVLVTLLAEVSAMINSRPLTRVPTDSDEPFPLTPNLIITQMLSVLIPKDVSFD
;
A
#
# COMPACT_ATOMS: atom_id res chain seq x y z
N MET A 1 -15.08 0.00 -6.68
CA MET A 1 -14.26 1.23 -6.48
C MET A 1 -14.56 2.15 -7.66
N SER A 2 -14.87 3.43 -7.43
CA SER A 2 -15.09 4.38 -8.55
C SER A 2 -13.77 4.94 -9.07
N SER A 3 -13.79 5.51 -10.27
CA SER A 3 -12.67 6.21 -10.89
C SER A 3 -12.13 7.35 -10.02
N SER A 4 -13.02 8.17 -9.48
CA SER A 4 -12.67 9.27 -8.56
C SER A 4 -12.04 8.77 -7.26
N SER A 5 -12.53 7.64 -6.71
CA SER A 5 -11.98 7.06 -5.49
C SER A 5 -10.56 6.54 -5.70
N PHE A 6 -10.32 5.90 -6.86
CA PHE A 6 -8.99 5.45 -7.24
C PHE A 6 -8.04 6.63 -7.41
N ILE A 7 -8.41 7.67 -8.17
CA ILE A 7 -7.54 8.85 -8.40
C ILE A 7 -7.12 9.47 -7.07
N ASN A 8 -8.05 9.59 -6.12
CA ASN A 8 -7.73 10.11 -4.79
C ASN A 8 -6.80 9.18 -4.00
N ALA A 9 -6.98 7.85 -4.10
CA ALA A 9 -6.06 6.90 -3.48
C ALA A 9 -4.66 6.97 -4.10
N PHE A 10 -4.58 7.11 -5.42
CA PHE A 10 -3.33 7.24 -6.15
C PHE A 10 -2.60 8.55 -5.81
N LYS A 11 -3.31 9.68 -5.79
CA LYS A 11 -2.76 10.98 -5.36
C LYS A 11 -2.18 10.90 -3.94
N ARG A 12 -2.90 10.27 -3.00
CA ARG A 12 -2.38 10.03 -1.65
C ARG A 12 -1.11 9.19 -1.68
N PHE A 13 -1.11 8.09 -2.45
CA PHE A 13 0.06 7.23 -2.57
C PHE A 13 1.29 7.97 -3.11
N ILE A 14 1.14 8.76 -4.18
CA ILE A 14 2.23 9.57 -4.73
C ILE A 14 2.68 10.62 -3.71
N ALA A 15 1.76 11.31 -3.03
CA ALA A 15 2.12 12.28 -2.00
C ALA A 15 2.91 11.66 -0.83
N PHE A 16 2.65 10.39 -0.50
CA PHE A 16 3.40 9.67 0.55
C PHE A 16 4.77 9.13 0.09
N ARG A 17 4.97 8.90 -1.21
CA ARG A 17 6.17 8.25 -1.74
C ARG A 17 7.08 9.18 -2.55
N GLU A 18 6.55 10.32 -2.99
CA GLU A 18 7.17 11.45 -3.69
C GLU A 18 7.84 11.13 -5.04
N GLU A 19 8.62 10.05 -5.18
CA GLU A 19 9.33 9.68 -6.42
C GLU A 19 9.02 8.25 -6.92
N VAL A 20 7.78 8.02 -7.35
CA VAL A 20 7.41 6.73 -7.98
C VAL A 20 7.73 6.78 -9.47
N LYS A 21 8.68 5.96 -9.94
CA LYS A 21 9.04 5.88 -11.36
C LYS A 21 8.36 4.76 -12.13
N LEU A 22 7.98 3.68 -11.44
CA LEU A 22 7.38 2.51 -12.07
C LEU A 22 6.29 1.93 -11.18
N ILE A 23 5.12 1.69 -11.75
CA ILE A 23 3.99 1.02 -11.14
C ILE A 23 3.73 -0.28 -11.90
N ARG A 24 3.44 -1.37 -11.17
CA ARG A 24 3.01 -2.64 -11.74
C ARG A 24 1.68 -3.05 -11.16
N SER A 25 0.74 -3.48 -12.01
CA SER A 25 -0.55 -4.01 -11.58
C SER A 25 -0.97 -5.22 -12.41
N ASP A 26 -1.89 -6.02 -11.87
CA ASP A 26 -2.57 -7.03 -12.67
C ASP A 26 -3.58 -6.38 -13.62
N ARG A 27 -4.04 -7.17 -14.60
CA ARG A 27 -5.14 -6.79 -15.50
C ARG A 27 -6.50 -7.16 -14.90
N GLY A 28 -6.70 -6.88 -13.61
CA GLY A 28 -7.94 -7.23 -12.91
C GLY A 28 -9.16 -6.64 -13.62
N THR A 29 -9.98 -7.49 -14.22
CA THR A 29 -11.20 -7.13 -14.99
C THR A 29 -12.27 -6.42 -14.16
N ASN A 30 -12.16 -6.47 -12.83
CA ASN A 30 -12.99 -5.71 -11.88
C ASN A 30 -12.85 -4.18 -12.03
N PHE A 31 -11.78 -3.71 -12.68
CA PHE A 31 -11.61 -2.29 -13.05
C PHE A 31 -12.39 -1.88 -14.29
N VAL A 32 -12.60 -2.82 -15.23
CA VAL A 32 -13.16 -2.53 -16.56
C VAL A 32 -14.68 -2.72 -16.59
N GLY A 33 -15.20 -3.75 -15.90
CA GLY A 33 -16.63 -4.10 -15.96
C GLY A 33 -17.54 -3.33 -14.99
N ALA A 34 -17.02 -2.86 -13.84
CA ALA A 34 -17.85 -2.24 -12.79
C ALA A 34 -18.23 -0.77 -13.11
N THR A 35 -17.52 -0.14 -14.03
CA THR A 35 -17.72 1.26 -14.46
C THR A 35 -18.63 1.37 -15.68
N ASP A 36 -18.66 0.34 -16.52
CA ASP A 36 -19.41 0.30 -17.78
C ASP A 36 -20.94 0.29 -17.55
N GLN A 37 -21.41 -0.28 -16.43
CA GLN A 37 -22.84 -0.32 -16.09
C GLN A 37 -23.38 0.93 -15.37
N LEU A 38 -22.51 1.86 -14.94
CA LEU A 38 -22.91 3.01 -14.12
C LEU A 38 -22.73 4.37 -14.82
N GLY A 39 -22.29 4.40 -16.09
CA GLY A 39 -22.12 5.66 -16.84
C GLY A 39 -21.08 6.60 -16.25
N ILE A 40 -20.18 6.09 -15.41
CA ILE A 40 -19.05 6.82 -14.83
C ILE A 40 -17.83 6.35 -15.59
N ASP A 41 -17.24 7.26 -16.37
CA ASP A 41 -16.05 7.03 -17.20
C ASP A 41 -15.08 6.10 -16.48
N SER A 42 -14.93 4.93 -17.10
CA SER A 42 -14.15 3.83 -16.59
C SER A 42 -12.72 4.30 -16.40
N PHE A 43 -12.21 4.18 -15.18
CA PHE A 43 -10.81 4.42 -14.90
C PHE A 43 -10.00 3.34 -15.61
N ASN A 44 -9.68 3.58 -16.86
CA ASN A 44 -8.68 2.84 -17.57
C ASN A 44 -7.37 3.61 -17.36
N VAL A 45 -6.37 2.99 -16.72
CA VAL A 45 -5.00 3.56 -16.72
C VAL A 45 -4.50 3.69 -18.15
N GLU A 46 -5.13 2.99 -19.11
CA GLU A 46 -4.87 3.17 -20.53
C GLU A 46 -5.58 4.35 -21.19
N ASP A 47 -6.45 5.08 -20.47
CA ASP A 47 -7.01 6.37 -20.92
C ASP A 47 -5.84 7.32 -21.22
N GLU A 48 -5.91 7.97 -22.38
CA GLU A 48 -4.87 8.82 -22.92
C GLU A 48 -4.56 9.98 -21.97
N GLN A 49 -5.56 10.57 -21.32
CA GLN A 49 -5.34 11.68 -20.37
C GLN A 49 -4.55 11.24 -19.13
N ILE A 50 -4.79 10.01 -18.66
CA ILE A 50 -4.10 9.46 -17.48
C ILE A 50 -2.70 9.01 -17.85
N LYS A 51 -2.51 8.39 -19.02
CA LYS A 51 -1.19 8.04 -19.55
C LYS A 51 -0.33 9.29 -19.74
N GLU A 52 -0.86 10.33 -20.36
CA GLU A 52 -0.17 11.61 -20.54
C GLU A 52 0.20 12.20 -19.18
N HIS A 53 -0.74 12.24 -18.23
CA HIS A 53 -0.46 12.74 -16.88
C HIS A 53 0.64 11.94 -16.17
N LEU A 54 0.61 10.60 -16.25
CA LEU A 54 1.64 9.75 -15.65
C LEU A 54 3.00 9.94 -16.34
N TYR A 55 3.00 10.01 -17.67
CA TYR A 55 4.19 10.22 -18.48
C TYR A 55 4.84 11.58 -18.20
N ASP A 56 4.05 12.66 -18.14
CA ASP A 56 4.51 14.01 -17.82
C ASP A 56 5.13 14.10 -16.41
N ASN A 57 4.68 13.24 -15.49
CA ASN A 57 5.25 13.11 -14.14
C ASN A 57 6.40 12.06 -14.07
N GLY A 58 6.82 11.50 -15.20
CA GLY A 58 7.92 10.53 -15.29
C GLY A 58 7.60 9.18 -14.63
N ILE A 59 6.33 8.77 -14.64
CA ILE A 59 5.83 7.53 -14.05
C ILE A 59 5.46 6.54 -15.16
N GLU A 60 6.12 5.39 -15.21
CA GLU A 60 5.76 4.28 -16.08
C GLU A 60 4.74 3.36 -15.38
N TRP A 61 3.69 2.93 -16.09
CA TRP A 61 2.73 1.96 -15.56
C TRP A 61 2.69 0.70 -16.43
N HIS A 62 3.05 -0.43 -15.84
CA HIS A 62 3.13 -1.72 -16.54
C HIS A 62 2.06 -2.69 -16.03
N PHE A 63 1.19 -3.11 -16.94
CA PHE A 63 0.27 -4.22 -16.67
C PHE A 63 0.96 -5.57 -16.86
N ASN A 64 0.82 -6.47 -15.89
CA ASN A 64 1.31 -7.83 -15.99
C ASN A 64 0.71 -8.52 -17.22
N SER A 65 1.54 -9.19 -18.03
CA SER A 65 1.09 -9.96 -19.19
C SER A 65 -0.09 -10.86 -18.82
N PRO A 66 -1.11 -11.00 -19.69
CA PRO A 66 -2.18 -11.97 -19.45
C PRO A 66 -1.57 -13.33 -19.12
N HIS A 67 -2.06 -13.99 -18.06
CA HIS A 67 -1.59 -15.29 -17.57
C HIS A 67 -0.21 -15.32 -16.86
N SER A 68 0.38 -14.17 -16.52
CA SER A 68 1.60 -14.12 -15.69
C SER A 68 1.28 -14.19 -14.19
N SER A 69 0.67 -15.30 -13.74
CA SER A 69 0.26 -15.51 -12.33
C SER A 69 1.43 -15.39 -11.35
N HIS A 70 2.64 -15.78 -11.76
CA HIS A 70 3.85 -15.66 -10.94
C HIS A 70 4.22 -14.22 -10.58
N MET A 71 3.90 -13.25 -11.43
CA MET A 71 4.14 -11.83 -11.13
C MET A 71 3.21 -11.34 -10.02
N GLY A 72 2.03 -11.95 -9.84
CA GLY A 72 1.07 -11.63 -8.79
C GLY A 72 1.50 -12.05 -7.37
N GLY A 73 2.29 -13.13 -7.27
CA GLY A 73 2.55 -13.81 -6.00
C GLY A 73 3.32 -12.99 -4.95
N ILE A 74 4.03 -11.92 -5.34
CA ILE A 74 4.69 -11.02 -4.38
C ILE A 74 3.65 -10.12 -3.70
N TRP A 75 2.80 -9.45 -4.47
CA TRP A 75 1.76 -8.58 -3.91
C TRP A 75 0.67 -9.38 -3.20
N GLU A 76 0.33 -10.58 -3.67
CA GLU A 76 -0.61 -11.48 -2.96
C GLU A 76 -0.09 -11.86 -1.57
N ARG A 77 1.20 -12.17 -1.44
CA ARG A 77 1.84 -12.41 -0.14
C ARG A 77 1.77 -11.17 0.75
N MET A 78 2.03 -9.99 0.19
CA MET A 78 1.93 -8.73 0.93
C MET A 78 0.50 -8.42 1.36
N ILE A 79 -0.51 -8.68 0.53
CA ILE A 79 -1.93 -8.56 0.87
C ILE A 79 -2.26 -9.49 2.04
N LYS A 80 -1.81 -10.75 1.98
CA LYS A 80 -2.02 -11.72 3.05
C LYS A 80 -1.38 -11.27 4.37
N THR A 81 -0.14 -10.78 4.34
CA THR A 81 0.53 -10.22 5.52
C THR A 81 -0.22 -9.01 6.08
N THR A 82 -0.65 -8.09 5.20
CA THR A 82 -1.41 -6.90 5.59
C THR A 82 -2.71 -7.27 6.30
N ARG A 83 -3.49 -8.20 5.72
CA ARG A 83 -4.72 -8.70 6.33
C ARG A 83 -4.46 -9.36 7.68
N SER A 84 -3.45 -10.22 7.76
CA SER A 84 -3.13 -10.91 9.00
C SER A 84 -2.81 -9.95 10.16
N ILE A 85 -2.05 -8.88 9.90
CA ILE A 85 -1.72 -7.88 10.93
C ILE A 85 -2.98 -7.08 11.29
N LEU A 86 -3.75 -6.66 10.27
CA LEU A 86 -4.99 -5.90 10.48
C LEU A 86 -6.01 -6.71 11.30
N ASP A 87 -6.18 -8.00 11.02
CA ASP A 87 -7.07 -8.90 11.74
C ASP A 87 -6.66 -9.00 13.22
N SER A 88 -5.36 -9.05 13.52
CA SER A 88 -4.86 -9.01 14.90
C SER A 88 -5.20 -7.70 15.60
N LEU A 89 -4.93 -6.54 14.98
CA LEU A 89 -5.26 -5.24 15.57
C LEU A 89 -6.78 -5.08 15.79
N LEU A 90 -7.60 -5.50 14.83
CA LEU A 90 -9.06 -5.46 14.95
C LEU A 90 -9.57 -6.35 16.08
N SER A 91 -8.88 -7.46 16.38
CA SER A 91 -9.26 -8.36 17.48
C SER A 91 -8.99 -7.77 18.87
N GLU A 92 -8.05 -6.82 18.97
CA GLU A 92 -7.68 -6.12 20.20
C GLU A 92 -8.51 -4.85 20.41
N LEU A 93 -9.27 -4.40 19.40
CA LEU A 93 -10.00 -3.14 19.44
C LEU A 93 -11.12 -3.14 20.49
N PRO A 94 -11.08 -2.24 21.49
CA PRO A 94 -12.11 -2.15 22.52
C PRO A 94 -13.45 -1.73 21.91
N GLY A 95 -14.54 -2.39 22.32
CA GLY A 95 -15.90 -2.07 21.85
C GLY A 95 -16.23 -2.50 20.42
N LYS A 96 -15.26 -2.98 19.62
CA LYS A 96 -15.43 -3.44 18.23
C LYS A 96 -16.09 -2.43 17.26
N GLU A 97 -16.14 -1.15 17.61
CA GLU A 97 -16.66 -0.11 16.73
C GLU A 97 -15.57 0.34 15.75
N LEU A 98 -15.73 -0.05 14.49
CA LEU A 98 -14.83 0.32 13.43
C LEU A 98 -15.35 1.57 12.71
N SER A 99 -14.84 2.75 13.10
CA SER A 99 -15.07 3.98 12.35
C SER A 99 -14.11 4.11 11.17
N HIS A 100 -14.40 5.01 10.22
CA HIS A 100 -13.49 5.30 9.11
C HIS A 100 -12.14 5.84 9.62
N GLU A 101 -12.15 6.69 10.63
CA GLU A 101 -10.92 7.25 11.23
C GLU A 101 -10.08 6.16 11.88
N VAL A 102 -10.71 5.28 12.67
CA VAL A 102 -10.05 4.12 13.29
C VAL A 102 -9.44 3.22 12.21
N LEU A 103 -10.19 2.89 11.15
CA LEU A 103 -9.66 2.05 10.07
C LEU A 103 -8.45 2.68 9.37
N VAL A 104 -8.47 3.99 9.12
CA VAL A 104 -7.33 4.70 8.51
C VAL A 104 -6.10 4.66 9.42
N THR A 105 -6.29 4.84 10.74
CA THR A 105 -5.21 4.72 11.73
C THR A 105 -4.62 3.31 11.75
N LEU A 106 -5.46 2.28 11.84
CA LEU A 106 -5.00 0.89 11.82
C LEU A 106 -4.22 0.56 10.54
N LEU A 107 -4.66 1.03 9.38
CA LEU A 107 -3.93 0.83 8.11
C LEU A 107 -2.58 1.55 8.09
N ALA A 108 -2.46 2.71 8.74
CA ALA A 108 -1.19 3.40 8.90
C ALA A 108 -0.23 2.61 9.80
N GLU A 109 -0.72 2.03 10.90
CA GLU A 109 0.07 1.16 11.79
C GLU A 109 0.52 -0.12 11.10
N VAL A 110 -0.38 -0.78 10.36
CA VAL A 110 -0.03 -1.96 9.55
C VAL A 110 1.06 -1.62 8.54
N SER A 111 0.96 -0.48 7.86
CA SER A 111 2.01 0.00 6.95
C SER A 111 3.34 0.22 7.66
N ALA A 112 3.32 0.87 8.83
CA ALA A 112 4.52 1.10 9.65
C ALA A 112 5.17 -0.21 10.11
N MET A 113 4.38 -1.19 10.56
CA MET A 113 4.87 -2.52 10.97
C MET A 113 5.50 -3.28 9.80
N ILE A 114 4.82 -3.32 8.65
CA ILE A 114 5.33 -3.98 7.45
C ILE A 114 6.65 -3.35 7.01
N ASN A 115 6.73 -2.03 6.97
CA ASN A 115 7.93 -1.33 6.50
C ASN A 115 9.06 -1.31 7.54
N SER A 116 8.79 -1.65 8.80
CA SER A 116 9.81 -1.80 9.85
C SER A 116 10.31 -3.25 9.99
N ARG A 117 9.75 -4.19 9.21
CA ARG A 117 10.17 -5.60 9.24
C ARG A 117 11.63 -5.75 8.77
N PRO A 118 12.48 -6.47 9.52
CA PRO A 118 13.81 -6.85 9.09
C PRO A 118 13.81 -7.61 7.75
N LEU A 119 14.67 -7.18 6.82
CA LEU A 119 15.00 -7.87 5.56
C LEU A 119 16.28 -8.70 5.69
N THR A 120 17.07 -8.43 6.72
CA THR A 120 18.29 -9.16 7.07
C THR A 120 18.13 -9.87 8.41
N ARG A 121 19.14 -10.66 8.80
CA ARG A 121 19.24 -11.26 10.14
C ARG A 121 19.02 -10.18 11.20
N VAL A 122 18.22 -10.50 12.21
CA VAL A 122 18.07 -9.68 13.40
C VAL A 122 19.32 -9.84 14.27
N PRO A 123 20.01 -8.74 14.60
CA PRO A 123 21.15 -8.74 15.51
C PRO A 123 20.87 -9.48 16.80
N THR A 124 21.85 -10.26 17.27
CA THR A 124 21.80 -10.89 18.60
C THR A 124 22.62 -10.12 19.63
N ASP A 125 23.63 -9.38 19.16
CA ASP A 125 24.54 -8.59 19.99
C ASP A 125 24.37 -7.08 19.73
N SER A 126 24.70 -6.25 20.71
CA SER A 126 24.56 -4.78 20.62
C SER A 126 25.52 -4.13 19.62
N ASP A 127 26.60 -4.81 19.29
CA ASP A 127 27.66 -4.31 18.40
C ASP A 127 27.39 -4.66 16.92
N GLU A 128 26.37 -5.47 16.66
CA GLU A 128 25.92 -5.79 15.31
C GLU A 128 25.11 -4.63 14.70
N PRO A 129 25.24 -4.38 13.38
CA PRO A 129 24.51 -3.31 12.72
C PRO A 129 23.00 -3.55 12.73
N PHE A 130 22.22 -2.47 12.82
CA PHE A 130 20.75 -2.55 12.72
C PHE A 130 20.32 -3.30 11.46
N PRO A 131 19.27 -4.14 11.54
CA PRO A 131 18.83 -4.88 10.39
C PRO A 131 18.29 -3.94 9.32
N LEU A 132 18.54 -4.26 8.05
CA LEU A 132 17.99 -3.50 6.94
C LEU A 132 16.47 -3.67 6.94
N THR A 133 15.72 -2.58 6.87
CA THR A 133 14.25 -2.58 6.77
C THR A 133 13.81 -1.82 5.51
N PRO A 134 12.60 -2.05 4.99
CA PRO A 134 12.08 -1.22 3.91
C PRO A 134 12.09 0.28 4.24
N ASN A 135 11.76 0.67 5.47
CA ASN A 135 11.86 2.06 5.92
C ASN A 135 13.29 2.58 5.83
N LEU A 136 14.30 1.81 6.29
CA LEU A 136 15.68 2.24 6.18
C LEU A 136 16.11 2.45 4.72
N ILE A 137 15.65 1.61 3.80
CA ILE A 137 15.94 1.76 2.37
C ILE A 137 15.25 3.01 1.78
N ILE A 138 13.99 3.25 2.14
CA ILE A 138 13.16 4.26 1.48
C ILE A 138 13.30 5.65 2.11
N THR A 139 13.38 5.72 3.44
CA THR A 139 13.37 6.99 4.19
C THR A 139 14.68 7.24 4.95
N GLN A 140 15.62 6.30 4.94
CA GLN A 140 16.85 6.34 5.73
C GLN A 140 16.61 6.44 7.25
N MET A 141 15.39 6.15 7.71
CA MET A 141 15.05 6.17 9.13
C MET A 141 15.22 4.78 9.76
N LEU A 142 15.92 4.75 10.90
CA LEU A 142 16.22 3.51 11.64
C LEU A 142 15.01 2.96 12.42
N SER A 143 14.02 3.80 12.74
CA SER A 143 12.80 3.37 13.41
C SER A 143 11.61 4.26 13.05
N VAL A 144 10.44 3.64 12.95
CA VAL A 144 9.16 4.37 12.98
C VAL A 144 8.68 4.32 14.42
N LEU A 145 8.58 5.50 15.04
CA LEU A 145 7.91 5.64 16.31
C LEU A 145 6.41 5.53 16.04
N ILE A 146 5.85 4.33 16.20
CA ILE A 146 4.42 4.20 16.45
C ILE A 146 4.25 4.57 17.93
N PRO A 147 3.59 5.69 18.26
CA PRO A 147 3.27 6.00 19.64
C PRO A 147 2.51 4.83 20.22
N LYS A 148 2.96 4.29 21.36
CA LYS A 148 2.16 3.31 22.10
C LYS A 148 0.82 3.96 22.44
N ASP A 149 -0.25 3.17 22.47
CA ASP A 149 -1.58 3.64 22.84
C ASP A 149 -1.50 4.60 24.01
N VAL A 150 -1.90 5.84 23.76
CA VAL A 150 -2.16 6.79 24.82
C VAL A 150 -3.49 6.33 25.40
N SER A 151 -3.48 5.68 26.57
CA SER A 151 -4.72 5.44 27.29
C SER A 151 -5.29 6.81 27.62
N PHE A 152 -6.38 7.17 26.94
CA PHE A 152 -7.23 8.26 27.41
C PHE A 152 -8.05 7.65 28.53
N ASP A 153 -7.56 7.86 29.77
CA ASP A 153 -8.30 7.58 31.00
C ASP A 153 -9.67 8.27 31.01
#